data_AF-A0A2E5HHX8-F1
#
_entry.id   AF-A0A2E5HHX8-F1
#
_cell.length_a   1.000
_cell.length_b   1.000
_cell.length_c   1.000
_cell.angle_alpha   90.00
_cell.angle_beta   90.00
_cell.angle_gamma   90.00
#
_symmetry.space_group_name_H-M   'P 1'
#
loop_
_entity.id
_entity.type
_entity.pdbx_description
1 polymer ?
#
loop_
_entity_poly.entity_id
_entity_poly.type
_entity_poly.pdbx_seq_one_letter_code
_entity_poly.pdbx_strand_id
1 'polypeptide(L)'
;MGCIAVGATIYFGSENSGRQIQEISEAFEEAHALGMCTILWCYLRNSAFKADGKDYHAAADLTGQANHLGVTLQADIIKQKLPVTNGGYKAVQMGESSYGKIDDRMYTDLVTDHPIDLVRYQVANNYMGRIGLINSGGASGKNDLQQAVRTAVVNKRGGGMGLISGRKAFQKPFAEGVKLLNAIQDVYLDDAITVA
;
A
#
# COMPACT_ATOMS: atom_id res chain seq x y z
N MET A 1 3.96 -18.20 -20.64
CA MET A 1 2.89 -17.28 -20.21
C MET A 1 3.09 -15.85 -20.70
N GLY A 2 4.30 -15.41 -21.09
CA GLY A 2 4.51 -14.04 -21.62
C GLY A 2 4.42 -12.92 -20.58
N CYS A 3 4.48 -13.27 -19.28
CA CYS A 3 4.48 -12.32 -18.19
C CYS A 3 5.78 -11.50 -18.20
N ILE A 4 5.69 -10.21 -17.90
CA ILE A 4 6.83 -9.30 -17.75
C ILE A 4 7.24 -9.06 -16.29
N ALA A 5 6.46 -9.60 -15.35
CA ALA A 5 6.67 -9.41 -13.92
C ALA A 5 6.18 -10.61 -13.10
N VAL A 6 6.77 -10.76 -11.92
CA VAL A 6 6.33 -11.70 -10.87
C VAL A 6 5.65 -10.92 -9.75
N GLY A 7 4.43 -11.33 -9.39
CA GLY A 7 3.65 -10.73 -8.31
C GLY A 7 3.52 -11.69 -7.13
N ALA A 8 3.79 -11.22 -5.91
CA ALA A 8 3.66 -12.03 -4.70
C ALA A 8 2.97 -11.26 -3.56
N THR A 9 2.49 -11.97 -2.54
CA THR A 9 1.85 -11.36 -1.37
C THR A 9 2.48 -11.87 -0.08
N ILE A 10 2.90 -10.93 0.78
CA ILE A 10 3.27 -11.22 2.16
C ILE A 10 2.18 -10.66 3.07
N TYR A 11 1.77 -11.48 4.03
CA TYR A 11 0.87 -11.13 5.11
C TYR A 11 1.69 -10.86 6.38
N PHE A 12 2.27 -9.66 6.47
CA PHE A 12 3.08 -9.22 7.60
C PHE A 12 2.30 -9.25 8.91
N GLY A 13 2.90 -9.87 9.93
CA GLY A 13 2.29 -10.10 11.23
C GLY A 13 1.48 -11.41 11.33
N SER A 14 1.33 -12.18 10.24
CA SER A 14 0.73 -13.51 10.31
C SER A 14 1.74 -14.57 10.75
N GLU A 15 1.28 -15.70 11.29
CA GLU A 15 2.14 -16.82 11.69
C GLU A 15 3.03 -17.33 10.55
N ASN A 16 2.55 -17.23 9.31
CA ASN A 16 3.27 -17.68 8.11
C ASN A 16 4.18 -16.61 7.51
N SER A 17 4.26 -15.40 8.06
CA SER A 17 4.99 -14.30 7.42
C SER A 17 6.48 -14.61 7.27
N GLY A 18 7.09 -15.32 8.23
CA GLY A 18 8.51 -15.72 8.16
C GLY A 18 8.81 -16.60 6.94
N ARG A 19 7.98 -17.61 6.68
CA ARG A 19 8.09 -18.48 5.49
C ARG A 19 7.85 -17.70 4.20
N GLN A 20 6.81 -16.86 4.17
CA GLN A 20 6.49 -16.04 3.00
C GLN A 20 7.64 -15.09 2.64
N ILE A 21 8.29 -14.49 3.64
CA ILE A 21 9.46 -13.61 3.41
C ILE A 21 10.59 -14.38 2.73
N GLN A 22 10.92 -15.59 3.22
CA GLN A 22 12.00 -16.39 2.65
C GLN A 22 11.69 -16.81 1.20
N GLU A 23 10.55 -17.48 0.98
CA GLU A 23 10.16 -18.00 -0.33
C GLU A 23 10.02 -16.88 -1.39
N ILE A 24 9.50 -15.71 -0.99
CA ILE A 24 9.32 -14.60 -1.93
C ILE A 24 10.64 -13.89 -2.23
N SER A 25 11.58 -13.85 -1.27
CA SER A 25 12.91 -13.29 -1.53
C SER A 25 13.65 -14.11 -2.59
N GLU A 26 13.63 -15.44 -2.46
CA GLU A 26 14.23 -16.35 -3.44
C GLU A 26 13.56 -16.20 -4.82
N ALA A 27 12.22 -16.14 -4.86
CA ALA A 27 11.49 -15.97 -6.10
C ALA A 27 11.75 -14.62 -6.77
N PHE A 28 11.97 -13.55 -6.00
CA PHE A 28 12.27 -12.22 -6.53
C PHE A 28 13.70 -12.13 -7.05
N GLU A 29 14.65 -12.76 -6.38
CA GLU A 29 16.02 -12.90 -6.87
C GLU A 29 16.06 -13.63 -8.22
N GLU A 30 15.33 -14.75 -8.34
CA GLU A 30 15.22 -15.48 -9.61
C GLU A 30 14.54 -14.63 -10.70
N ALA A 31 13.46 -13.92 -10.37
CA ALA A 31 12.79 -13.02 -11.30
C ALA A 31 13.74 -11.94 -11.83
N HIS A 32 14.55 -11.34 -10.96
CA HIS A 32 15.57 -10.35 -11.34
C HIS A 32 16.68 -10.96 -12.20
N ALA A 33 17.14 -12.17 -11.88
CA ALA A 33 18.12 -12.90 -12.71
C ALA A 33 17.62 -13.18 -14.14
N LEU A 34 16.29 -13.29 -14.31
CA LEU A 34 15.61 -13.45 -15.59
C LEU A 34 15.21 -12.13 -16.27
N GLY A 35 15.54 -10.98 -15.66
CA GLY A 35 15.21 -9.65 -16.20
C GLY A 35 13.74 -9.26 -16.07
N MET A 36 13.00 -9.88 -15.13
CA MET A 36 11.59 -9.60 -14.86
C MET A 36 11.43 -8.59 -13.72
N CYS A 37 10.38 -7.77 -13.79
CA CYS A 37 10.00 -6.86 -12.69
C CYS A 37 9.31 -7.62 -11.54
N THR A 38 9.39 -7.13 -10.32
CA THR A 38 8.76 -7.73 -9.14
C THR A 38 7.75 -6.78 -8.50
N ILE A 39 6.59 -7.32 -8.13
CA ILE A 39 5.51 -6.54 -7.50
C ILE A 39 5.10 -7.23 -6.20
N LEU A 40 5.25 -6.55 -5.07
CA LEU A 40 4.96 -7.11 -3.76
C LEU A 40 3.77 -6.46 -3.08
N TRP A 41 2.77 -7.29 -2.76
CA TRP A 41 1.66 -6.88 -1.92
C TRP A 41 2.06 -7.04 -0.45
N CYS A 42 2.27 -5.92 0.23
CA CYS A 42 2.69 -5.89 1.63
C CYS A 42 1.50 -5.78 2.59
N TYR A 43 0.68 -6.81 2.72
CA TYR A 43 -0.51 -6.70 3.58
C TYR A 43 -0.21 -6.97 5.05
N LEU A 44 -0.80 -6.16 5.93
CA LEU A 44 -0.86 -6.50 7.35
C LEU A 44 -1.91 -7.59 7.59
N ARG A 45 -1.62 -8.50 8.51
CA ARG A 45 -2.54 -9.57 8.93
C ARG A 45 -2.21 -10.05 10.34
N ASN A 46 -2.82 -9.43 11.34
CA ASN A 46 -2.73 -9.90 12.72
C ASN A 46 -3.96 -9.43 13.52
N SER A 47 -4.58 -10.30 14.32
CA SER A 47 -5.73 -9.93 15.16
C SER A 47 -5.40 -8.83 16.16
N ALA A 48 -4.15 -8.74 16.63
CA ALA A 48 -3.65 -7.71 17.53
C ALA A 48 -3.62 -6.31 16.89
N PHE A 49 -3.74 -6.19 15.57
CA PHE A 49 -3.90 -4.89 14.91
C PHE A 49 -5.31 -4.31 15.04
N LYS A 50 -6.16 -4.95 15.84
CA LYS A 50 -7.41 -4.36 16.32
C LYS A 50 -7.25 -4.03 17.80
N ALA A 51 -7.33 -2.76 18.14
CA ALA A 51 -7.18 -2.25 19.50
C ALA A 51 -8.28 -1.22 19.79
N ASP A 52 -8.85 -1.27 20.99
CA ASP A 52 -9.93 -0.37 21.44
C ASP A 52 -11.10 -0.24 20.45
N GLY A 53 -11.48 -1.36 19.82
CA GLY A 53 -12.57 -1.41 18.84
C GLY A 53 -12.24 -0.79 17.47
N LYS A 54 -11.01 -0.33 17.24
CA LYS A 54 -10.53 0.23 15.97
C LYS A 54 -9.65 -0.77 15.23
N ASP A 55 -9.65 -0.70 13.90
CA ASP A 55 -8.84 -1.55 13.02
C ASP A 55 -7.66 -0.74 12.43
N TYR A 56 -6.43 -1.13 12.77
CA TYR A 56 -5.20 -0.47 12.35
C TYR A 56 -4.48 -1.18 11.19
N HIS A 57 -5.09 -2.16 10.52
CA HIS A 57 -4.49 -2.84 9.36
C HIS A 57 -4.22 -1.92 8.15
N ALA A 58 -4.75 -0.70 8.18
CA ALA A 58 -4.52 0.34 7.19
C ALA A 58 -3.92 1.62 7.81
N ALA A 59 -3.29 1.51 8.98
CA ALA A 59 -2.55 2.60 9.61
C ALA A 59 -1.28 2.90 8.80
N ALA A 60 -1.04 4.18 8.51
CA ALA A 60 0.09 4.62 7.69
C ALA A 60 1.44 4.16 8.27
N ASP A 61 1.60 4.20 9.59
CA ASP A 61 2.82 3.75 10.27
C ASP A 61 3.08 2.25 10.16
N LEU A 62 2.09 1.41 10.49
CA LEU A 62 2.24 -0.05 10.38
C LEU A 62 2.40 -0.50 8.91
N THR A 63 1.62 0.08 8.01
CA THR A 63 1.71 -0.25 6.58
C THR A 63 2.99 0.28 5.96
N GLY A 64 3.50 1.42 6.43
CA GLY A 64 4.81 1.94 6.06
C GLY A 64 5.93 0.96 6.41
N GLN A 65 5.93 0.39 7.61
CA GLN A 65 6.91 -0.65 7.97
C GLN A 65 6.81 -1.89 7.07
N ALA A 66 5.60 -2.36 6.79
CA ALA A 66 5.41 -3.50 5.89
C ALA A 66 5.94 -3.21 4.47
N ASN A 67 5.75 -1.97 4.00
CA ASN A 67 6.32 -1.54 2.73
C ASN A 67 7.85 -1.50 2.78
N HIS A 68 8.44 -0.94 3.85
CA HIS A 68 9.89 -0.88 4.03
C HIS A 68 10.50 -2.28 4.00
N LEU A 69 9.92 -3.23 4.73
CA LEU A 69 10.33 -4.63 4.66
C LEU A 69 10.24 -5.15 3.22
N GLY A 70 9.12 -4.93 2.53
CA GLY A 70 8.98 -5.35 1.13
C GLY A 70 10.06 -4.78 0.19
N VAL A 71 10.44 -3.51 0.38
CA VAL A 71 11.52 -2.88 -0.39
C VAL A 71 12.87 -3.57 -0.14
N THR A 72 13.13 -4.06 1.06
CA THR A 72 14.35 -4.83 1.34
C THR A 72 14.37 -6.23 0.71
N LEU A 73 13.23 -6.72 0.22
CA LEU A 73 13.08 -8.03 -0.44
C LEU A 73 13.10 -7.91 -1.97
N GLN A 74 13.79 -6.89 -2.52
CA GLN A 74 13.94 -6.68 -3.96
C GLN A 74 12.62 -6.43 -4.72
N ALA A 75 11.60 -5.86 -4.07
CA ALA A 75 10.41 -5.40 -4.78
C ALA A 75 10.73 -4.17 -5.66
N ASP A 76 10.36 -4.20 -6.94
CA ASP A 76 10.42 -3.01 -7.83
C ASP A 76 9.19 -2.10 -7.63
N ILE A 77 8.05 -2.70 -7.30
CA ILE A 77 6.81 -1.99 -6.96
C ILE A 77 6.20 -2.59 -5.69
N ILE A 78 5.88 -1.72 -4.75
CA ILE A 78 5.09 -2.05 -3.57
C ILE A 78 3.62 -1.77 -3.84
N LYS A 79 2.79 -2.77 -3.57
CA LYS A 79 1.34 -2.63 -3.51
C LYS A 79 0.91 -2.58 -2.04
N GLN A 80 0.28 -1.47 -1.65
CA GLN A 80 -0.40 -1.33 -0.35
C GLN A 80 -1.88 -0.92 -0.47
N LYS A 81 -2.68 -1.08 0.60
CA LYS A 81 -4.00 -0.42 0.72
C LYS A 81 -3.79 1.08 0.95
N LEU A 82 -4.70 1.91 0.44
CA LEU A 82 -4.71 3.34 0.80
C LEU A 82 -4.85 3.46 2.33
N PRO A 83 -3.97 4.22 3.02
CA PRO A 83 -4.06 4.38 4.45
C PRO A 83 -5.27 5.26 4.79
N VAL A 84 -5.91 4.97 5.92
CA VAL A 84 -7.11 5.69 6.40
C VAL A 84 -6.97 6.19 7.82
N THR A 85 -5.87 5.85 8.49
CA THR A 85 -5.55 6.24 9.87
C THR A 85 -4.03 6.22 10.05
N ASN A 86 -3.57 6.64 11.21
CA ASN A 86 -2.19 6.49 11.67
C ASN A 86 -2.18 5.97 13.12
N GLY A 87 -1.00 5.89 13.74
CA GLY A 87 -0.87 5.57 15.17
C GLY A 87 -1.08 4.10 15.51
N GLY A 88 -0.93 3.21 14.53
CA GLY A 88 -1.05 1.78 14.77
C GLY A 88 0.00 1.30 15.77
N TYR A 89 1.25 1.77 15.71
CA TYR A 89 2.26 1.40 16.72
C TYR A 89 1.90 1.86 18.13
N LYS A 90 1.26 3.03 18.28
CA LYS A 90 0.79 3.54 19.58
C LYS A 90 -0.35 2.68 20.14
N ALA A 91 -1.24 2.22 19.28
CA ALA A 91 -2.43 1.47 19.66
C ALA A 91 -2.15 -0.02 19.92
N VAL A 92 -1.19 -0.62 19.19
CA VAL A 92 -0.91 -2.06 19.26
C VAL A 92 0.28 -2.32 20.19
N GLN A 93 0.10 -2.06 21.48
CA GLN A 93 1.09 -2.45 22.49
C GLN A 93 1.02 -3.96 22.75
N MET A 94 2.17 -4.63 22.88
CA MET A 94 2.24 -6.08 23.08
C MET A 94 2.72 -6.38 24.52
N GLY A 95 1.76 -6.54 25.43
CA GLY A 95 2.05 -6.78 26.85
C GLY A 95 2.71 -5.56 27.49
N GLU A 96 3.82 -5.77 28.21
CA GLU A 96 4.59 -4.70 28.85
C GLU A 96 5.66 -4.06 27.94
N SER A 97 5.81 -4.57 26.70
CA SER A 97 6.84 -4.11 25.75
C SER A 97 6.24 -3.35 24.57
N SER A 98 6.96 -2.33 24.12
CA SER A 98 6.61 -1.60 22.91
C SER A 98 6.67 -2.51 21.68
N TYR A 99 5.60 -2.55 20.87
CA TYR A 99 5.59 -3.34 19.64
C TYR A 99 6.60 -2.83 18.59
N GLY A 100 6.88 -1.53 18.60
CA GLY A 100 7.86 -0.92 17.73
C GLY A 100 8.46 0.33 18.36
N LYS A 101 9.58 0.80 17.79
CA LYS A 101 10.15 2.09 18.16
C LYS A 101 9.30 3.21 17.61
N ILE A 102 8.94 4.15 18.46
CA ILE A 102 8.15 5.32 18.10
C ILE A 102 8.82 6.59 18.64
N ASP A 103 8.61 7.69 17.94
CA ASP A 103 8.93 9.04 18.38
C ASP A 103 7.66 9.89 18.22
N ASP A 104 7.36 10.75 19.20
CA ASP A 104 6.13 11.54 19.15
C ASP A 104 6.05 12.45 17.93
N ARG A 105 7.20 12.92 17.42
CA ARG A 105 7.27 13.76 16.21
C ARG A 105 6.75 13.07 14.96
N MET A 106 6.74 11.74 14.92
CA MET A 106 6.10 10.97 13.82
C MET A 106 4.60 11.30 13.69
N TYR A 107 3.98 11.72 14.79
CA TYR A 107 2.53 11.95 14.90
C TYR A 107 2.16 13.42 15.12
N THR A 108 3.13 14.28 15.46
CA THR A 108 2.89 15.73 15.66
C THR A 108 3.49 16.58 14.55
N ASP A 109 4.69 16.27 14.08
CA ASP A 109 5.49 17.17 13.24
C ASP A 109 5.60 16.64 11.80
N LEU A 110 5.67 15.32 11.64
CA LEU A 110 6.01 14.68 10.35
C LEU A 110 4.79 14.25 9.53
N VAL A 111 3.66 13.97 10.18
CA VAL A 111 2.44 13.45 9.53
C VAL A 111 1.21 14.02 10.21
N THR A 112 0.31 14.58 9.41
CA THR A 112 -1.04 14.95 9.86
C THR A 112 -2.05 13.86 9.51
N ASP A 113 -3.29 14.00 10.01
CA ASP A 113 -4.40 13.12 9.62
C ASP A 113 -4.89 13.35 8.19
N HIS A 114 -4.29 14.29 7.44
CA HIS A 114 -4.66 14.53 6.06
C HIS A 114 -4.31 13.29 5.18
N PRO A 115 -5.25 12.78 4.35
CA PRO A 115 -5.03 11.54 3.60
C PRO A 115 -3.79 11.54 2.69
N ILE A 116 -3.41 12.71 2.16
CA ILE A 116 -2.20 12.86 1.35
C ILE A 116 -0.94 12.65 2.20
N ASP A 117 -0.91 13.17 3.42
CA ASP A 117 0.23 13.03 4.33
C ASP A 117 0.40 11.57 4.77
N LEU A 118 -0.73 10.87 5.01
CA LEU A 118 -0.72 9.44 5.31
C LEU A 118 -0.12 8.60 4.17
N VAL A 119 -0.46 8.92 2.91
CA VAL A 119 0.18 8.28 1.76
C VAL A 119 1.66 8.67 1.66
N ARG A 120 1.99 9.96 1.85
CA ARG A 120 3.38 10.42 1.82
C ARG A 120 4.24 9.67 2.82
N TYR A 121 3.69 9.32 3.98
CA TYR A 121 4.36 8.48 4.97
C TYR A 121 4.60 7.05 4.47
N GLN A 122 3.63 6.42 3.79
CA GLN A 122 3.87 5.13 3.11
C GLN A 122 4.97 5.23 2.04
N VAL A 123 4.95 6.30 1.22
CA VAL A 123 5.95 6.53 0.16
C VAL A 123 7.36 6.75 0.74
N ALA A 124 7.47 7.46 1.86
CA ALA A 124 8.75 7.68 2.54
C ALA A 124 9.43 6.36 2.92
N ASN A 125 8.65 5.38 3.37
CA ASN A 125 9.12 4.04 3.69
C ASN A 125 9.55 3.20 2.47
N ASN A 126 9.26 3.69 1.26
CA ASN A 126 9.70 3.10 0.00
C ASN A 126 10.96 3.80 -0.55
N TYR A 127 11.87 4.21 0.34
CA TYR A 127 13.02 5.06 0.02
C TYR A 127 12.62 6.35 -0.70
N MET A 128 11.68 7.09 -0.10
CA MET A 128 11.17 8.35 -0.65
C MET A 128 10.60 8.20 -2.08
N GLY A 129 9.98 7.06 -2.37
CA GLY A 129 9.38 6.75 -3.66
C GLY A 129 10.34 6.20 -4.72
N ARG A 130 11.61 5.94 -4.39
CA ARG A 130 12.54 5.27 -5.31
C ARG A 130 12.03 3.90 -5.72
N ILE A 131 11.39 3.19 -4.79
CA ILE A 131 10.59 2.00 -5.10
C ILE A 131 9.13 2.42 -5.20
N GLY A 132 8.50 2.13 -6.33
CA GLY A 132 7.17 2.64 -6.64
C GLY A 132 6.11 2.18 -5.64
N LEU A 133 5.22 3.10 -5.21
CA LEU A 133 4.04 2.74 -4.44
C LEU A 133 2.80 2.78 -5.34
N ILE A 134 2.08 1.66 -5.42
CA ILE A 134 0.72 1.62 -5.94
C ILE A 134 -0.27 1.33 -4.82
N ASN A 135 -1.38 2.08 -4.78
CA ASN A 135 -2.45 1.84 -3.83
C ASN A 135 -3.66 1.14 -4.48
N SER A 136 -4.59 0.68 -3.64
CA SER A 136 -5.91 0.24 -4.08
C SER A 136 -6.99 0.89 -3.22
N GLY A 137 -8.07 1.36 -3.84
CA GLY A 137 -9.29 1.77 -3.15
C GLY A 137 -10.10 0.53 -2.76
N GLY A 138 -10.55 0.43 -1.51
CA GLY A 138 -11.05 -0.78 -0.82
C GLY A 138 -12.13 -1.66 -1.52
N ALA A 139 -13.16 -2.08 -0.78
CA ALA A 139 -14.17 -2.98 -1.35
C ALA A 139 -15.03 -2.30 -2.44
N SER A 140 -15.59 -3.10 -3.35
CA SER A 140 -16.54 -2.65 -4.38
C SER A 140 -17.89 -2.26 -3.75
N GLY A 141 -18.60 -1.30 -4.32
CA GLY A 141 -19.84 -0.75 -3.75
C GLY A 141 -20.62 0.17 -4.68
N LYS A 142 -21.44 1.07 -4.12
CA LYS A 142 -22.30 1.97 -4.91
C LYS A 142 -21.53 3.12 -5.59
N ASN A 143 -20.46 3.62 -4.97
CA ASN A 143 -19.73 4.81 -5.40
C ASN A 143 -18.31 4.47 -5.90
N ASP A 144 -18.15 3.36 -6.62
CA ASP A 144 -16.83 2.85 -7.00
C ASP A 144 -16.02 3.81 -7.86
N LEU A 145 -16.66 4.50 -8.81
CA LEU A 145 -16.01 5.47 -9.68
C LEU A 145 -15.43 6.63 -8.85
N GLN A 146 -16.25 7.28 -8.03
CA GLN A 146 -15.84 8.40 -7.19
C GLN A 146 -14.76 7.98 -6.19
N GLN A 147 -14.88 6.79 -5.60
CA GLN A 147 -13.86 6.25 -4.70
C GLN A 147 -12.55 5.96 -5.42
N ALA A 148 -12.60 5.39 -6.63
CA ALA A 148 -11.41 5.10 -7.43
C ALA A 148 -10.67 6.39 -7.80
N VAL A 149 -11.39 7.40 -8.30
CA VAL A 149 -10.83 8.73 -8.61
C VAL A 149 -10.23 9.37 -7.37
N ARG A 150 -10.96 9.39 -6.24
CA ARG A 150 -10.42 9.93 -4.98
C ARG A 150 -9.16 9.20 -4.54
N THR A 151 -9.13 7.87 -4.61
CA THR A 151 -7.93 7.10 -4.26
C THR A 151 -6.77 7.40 -5.20
N ALA A 152 -7.02 7.56 -6.50
CA ALA A 152 -6.00 7.96 -7.48
C ALA A 152 -5.42 9.34 -7.15
N VAL A 153 -6.28 10.33 -6.88
CA VAL A 153 -5.85 11.69 -6.54
C VAL A 153 -5.01 11.67 -5.25
N VAL A 154 -5.50 11.03 -4.19
CA VAL A 154 -4.77 10.97 -2.92
C VAL A 154 -3.43 10.23 -3.06
N ASN A 155 -3.40 9.12 -3.82
CA ASN A 155 -2.15 8.39 -4.06
C ASN A 155 -1.14 9.23 -4.86
N LYS A 156 -1.56 9.78 -6.00
CA LYS A 156 -0.70 10.62 -6.85
C LYS A 156 -0.15 11.83 -6.09
N ARG A 157 -1.03 12.57 -5.40
CA ARG A 157 -0.61 13.74 -4.62
C ARG A 157 0.32 13.39 -3.46
N GLY A 158 0.21 12.19 -2.89
CA GLY A 158 1.12 11.70 -1.85
C GLY A 158 2.46 11.16 -2.38
N GLY A 159 2.69 11.17 -3.69
CA GLY A 159 3.92 10.66 -4.33
C GLY A 159 3.85 9.20 -4.76
N GLY A 160 2.69 8.56 -4.69
CA GLY A 160 2.47 7.24 -5.30
C GLY A 160 2.35 7.33 -6.82
N MET A 161 2.63 6.21 -7.50
CA MET A 161 2.78 6.19 -8.96
C MET A 161 1.66 5.45 -9.70
N GLY A 162 0.66 4.94 -8.99
CA GLY A 162 -0.39 4.18 -9.66
C GLY A 162 -1.44 3.60 -8.73
N LEU A 163 -2.50 3.10 -9.35
CA LEU A 163 -3.53 2.29 -8.71
C LEU A 163 -3.59 0.90 -9.33
N ILE A 164 -3.89 -0.09 -8.50
CA ILE A 164 -4.33 -1.41 -8.96
C ILE A 164 -5.82 -1.60 -8.65
N SER A 165 -6.60 -1.87 -9.70
CA SER A 165 -8.05 -2.06 -9.61
C SER A 165 -8.43 -3.46 -10.08
N GLY A 166 -9.09 -4.20 -9.20
CA GLY A 166 -9.65 -5.52 -9.49
C GLY A 166 -11.17 -5.46 -9.53
N ARG A 167 -11.80 -5.95 -8.46
CA ARG A 167 -13.27 -6.03 -8.31
C ARG A 167 -14.04 -4.76 -8.69
N LYS A 168 -13.52 -3.58 -8.36
CA LYS A 168 -14.16 -2.29 -8.70
C LYS A 168 -14.35 -2.07 -10.19
N ALA A 169 -13.41 -2.54 -11.02
CA ALA A 169 -13.50 -2.46 -12.47
C ALA A 169 -14.22 -3.68 -13.06
N PHE A 170 -13.85 -4.88 -12.62
CA PHE A 170 -14.22 -6.13 -13.31
C PHE A 170 -15.52 -6.79 -12.81
N GLN A 171 -16.12 -6.32 -11.72
CA GLN A 171 -17.47 -6.77 -11.27
C GLN A 171 -18.58 -5.81 -11.70
N LYS A 172 -18.28 -4.88 -12.61
CA LYS A 172 -19.24 -3.93 -13.19
C LYS A 172 -19.60 -4.33 -14.61
N PRO A 173 -20.73 -3.84 -15.16
CA PRO A 173 -20.95 -3.87 -16.60
C PRO A 173 -19.72 -3.37 -17.36
N PHE A 174 -19.39 -3.99 -18.49
CA PHE A 174 -18.14 -3.73 -19.21
C PHE A 174 -17.87 -2.24 -19.44
N ALA A 175 -18.87 -1.49 -19.93
CA ALA A 175 -18.76 -0.06 -20.18
C ALA A 175 -18.46 0.75 -18.90
N GLU A 176 -19.02 0.36 -17.75
CA GLU A 176 -18.75 1.02 -16.48
C GLU A 176 -17.33 0.70 -15.96
N GLY A 177 -16.88 -0.54 -16.11
CA GLY A 177 -15.52 -0.95 -15.76
C GLY A 177 -14.48 -0.20 -16.59
N VAL A 178 -14.68 -0.10 -17.91
CA VAL A 178 -13.85 0.69 -18.81
C VAL A 178 -13.83 2.15 -18.39
N LYS A 179 -15.01 2.76 -18.15
CA LYS A 179 -15.09 4.15 -17.69
C LYS A 179 -14.32 4.39 -16.38
N LEU A 180 -14.38 3.45 -15.44
CA LEU A 180 -13.65 3.53 -14.18
C LEU A 180 -12.14 3.48 -14.38
N LEU A 181 -11.64 2.61 -15.26
CA LEU A 181 -10.21 2.52 -15.54
C LEU A 181 -9.68 3.77 -16.25
N ASN A 182 -10.43 4.31 -17.22
CA ASN A 182 -10.06 5.56 -17.90
C ASN A 182 -10.02 6.73 -16.90
N ALA A 183 -11.00 6.84 -16.01
CA ALA A 183 -10.99 7.89 -14.99
C ALA A 183 -9.79 7.82 -14.02
N ILE A 184 -9.27 6.62 -13.74
CA ILE A 184 -8.01 6.47 -12.99
C ILE A 184 -6.83 6.96 -13.83
N GLN A 185 -6.77 6.56 -15.11
CA GLN A 185 -5.71 6.97 -16.03
C GLN A 185 -5.67 8.49 -16.21
N ASP A 186 -6.82 9.13 -16.39
CA ASP A 186 -6.96 10.59 -16.50
C ASP A 186 -6.32 11.30 -15.30
N VAL A 187 -6.51 10.80 -14.08
CA VAL A 187 -5.87 11.37 -12.88
C VAL A 187 -4.34 11.31 -12.97
N TYR A 188 -3.76 10.21 -13.45
CA TYR A 188 -2.30 10.07 -13.56
C TYR A 188 -1.72 10.85 -14.73
N LEU A 189 -2.49 11.04 -15.81
CA LEU A 189 -2.12 11.84 -16.98
C LEU A 189 -2.35 13.35 -16.79
N ASP A 190 -3.14 13.77 -15.80
CA ASP A 190 -3.42 15.19 -15.53
C ASP A 190 -2.26 15.86 -14.78
N ASP A 191 -1.50 16.69 -15.48
CA ASP A 191 -0.37 17.45 -14.94
C ASP A 191 -0.76 18.47 -13.87
N ALA A 192 -2.03 18.88 -13.77
CA ALA A 192 -2.51 19.77 -12.72
C ALA A 192 -2.56 19.08 -11.35
N ILE A 193 -2.58 17.74 -11.31
CA ILE A 193 -2.56 16.96 -10.07
C ILE A 193 -1.12 16.64 -9.71
N THR A 194 -0.45 17.59 -9.07
CA THR A 194 0.95 17.46 -8.66
C THR A 194 1.09 16.73 -7.33
N VAL A 195 2.30 16.22 -7.08
CA VAL A 195 2.73 15.88 -5.71
C VAL A 195 2.58 17.14 -4.84
N ALA A 196 2.03 16.96 -3.65
CA ALA A 196 1.78 18.02 -2.68
C ALA A 196 2.65 17.83 -1.45
#